data_AF-A0A8B8F1K0-F1
#
_entry.id   AF-A0A8B8F1K0-F1
#
_cell.length_a   1.000
_cell.length_b   1.000
_cell.length_c   1.000
_cell.angle_alpha   90.00
_cell.angle_beta   90.00
_cell.angle_gamma   90.00
#
_symmetry.space_group_name_H-M   'P 1'
#
loop_
_entity.id
_entity.type
_entity.pdbx_description
1 polymer ?
#
loop_
_entity_poly.entity_id
_entity_poly.type
_entity_poly.pdbx_seq_one_letter_code
_entity_poly.pdbx_strand_id
1 'polypeptide(L)'
;MLKGCPEKIRADPGTENGLIATFHSCLKSNGSSVTFGTSTANQRIERFWGLLRQMRADFWIHHFKVLVYEDLLVLGNPIHRLCIQYVYLPLIKKDLREIMEHWNNHSIRRQKLGDTIHGIPDVLFKNPEIVGALQYLYAVDEDTVSHLQRLVSNNFKHIDDHFTHVATSILHQHCLPFPDILRDWNSARHLYIFLKEYMTHLMNL
;
A
#
# COMPACT_ATOMS: atom_id res chain seq x y z
N MET A 1 -9.46 -11.37 11.55
CA MET A 1 -9.87 -10.24 10.71
C MET A 1 -11.29 -9.86 11.12
N LEU A 2 -11.59 -8.58 11.32
CA LEU A 2 -12.97 -8.17 11.62
C LEU A 2 -13.84 -8.40 10.38
N LYS A 3 -14.98 -9.10 10.53
CA LYS A 3 -15.92 -9.40 9.44
C LYS A 3 -16.95 -8.26 9.28
N GLY A 4 -16.51 -7.07 8.93
CA GLY A 4 -17.40 -5.92 8.80
C GLY A 4 -16.75 -4.66 8.24
N CYS A 5 -17.54 -3.61 8.06
CA CYS A 5 -17.09 -2.29 7.62
C CYS A 5 -17.37 -1.22 8.69
N PRO A 6 -16.73 -0.04 8.62
CA PRO A 6 -17.06 1.07 9.51
C PRO A 6 -18.53 1.51 9.38
N GLU A 7 -19.12 2.03 10.45
CA GLU A 7 -20.47 2.59 10.42
C GLU A 7 -20.58 3.80 9.48
N LYS A 8 -19.54 4.65 9.47
CA LYS A 8 -19.42 5.81 8.60
C LYS A 8 -17.98 5.99 8.13
N ILE A 9 -17.82 6.52 6.93
CA ILE A 9 -16.52 6.98 6.42
C ILE A 9 -16.59 8.46 6.04
N ARG A 10 -15.44 9.12 6.10
CA ARG A 10 -15.25 10.49 5.60
C ARG A 10 -14.22 10.46 4.48
N ALA A 11 -14.51 11.18 3.40
CA ALA A 11 -13.60 11.37 2.29
C ALA A 11 -13.65 12.82 1.78
N ASP A 12 -12.63 13.24 1.02
CA ASP A 12 -12.79 14.44 0.19
C ASP A 12 -13.56 14.11 -1.10
N PRO A 13 -14.11 15.10 -1.81
CA PRO A 13 -14.83 14.90 -3.07
C PRO A 13 -13.92 14.55 -4.27
N GLY A 14 -12.74 13.99 -4.06
CA GLY A 14 -11.86 13.53 -5.14
C GLY A 14 -12.47 12.35 -5.93
N THR A 15 -12.13 12.27 -7.21
CA THR A 15 -12.61 11.21 -8.12
C THR A 15 -12.17 9.81 -7.67
N GLU A 16 -10.94 9.67 -7.17
CA GLU A 16 -10.43 8.41 -6.62
C GLU A 16 -11.23 7.95 -5.38
N ASN A 17 -11.67 8.90 -4.57
CA ASN A 17 -12.46 8.66 -3.36
C ASN A 17 -13.93 8.34 -3.65
N GLY A 18 -14.43 8.71 -4.84
CA GLY A 18 -15.78 8.35 -5.30
C GLY A 18 -15.98 6.83 -5.40
N LEU A 19 -14.95 6.08 -5.77
CA LEU A 19 -15.02 4.61 -5.79
C LEU A 19 -15.17 4.06 -4.36
N ILE A 20 -14.33 4.50 -3.41
CA ILE A 20 -14.40 4.07 -2.00
C ILE A 20 -15.78 4.40 -1.42
N ALA A 21 -16.31 5.59 -1.71
CA ALA A 21 -17.65 6.00 -1.30
C ALA A 21 -18.75 5.10 -1.86
N THR A 22 -18.64 4.73 -3.13
CA THR A 22 -19.57 3.83 -3.82
C THR A 22 -19.51 2.43 -3.18
N PHE A 23 -18.31 1.87 -3.00
CA PHE A 23 -18.12 0.58 -2.35
C PHE A 23 -18.73 0.56 -0.94
N HIS A 24 -18.46 1.60 -0.13
CA HIS A 24 -19.01 1.68 1.23
C HIS A 24 -20.53 1.79 1.25
N SER A 25 -21.09 2.57 0.32
CA SER A 25 -22.54 2.73 0.19
C SER A 25 -23.22 1.42 -0.24
N CYS A 26 -22.58 0.63 -1.10
CA CYS A 26 -23.04 -0.72 -1.47
C CYS A 26 -22.97 -1.69 -0.27
N LEU A 27 -21.84 -1.74 0.45
CA LEU A 27 -21.67 -2.60 1.62
C LEU A 27 -22.73 -2.34 2.71
N LYS A 28 -23.13 -1.07 2.88
CA LYS A 28 -24.13 -0.66 3.88
C LYS A 28 -25.56 -0.57 3.37
N SER A 29 -25.77 -0.72 2.06
CA SER A 29 -27.05 -0.39 1.39
C SER A 29 -27.60 0.99 1.82
N ASN A 30 -26.71 1.95 2.12
CA ASN A 30 -27.07 3.26 2.68
C ASN A 30 -26.12 4.34 2.16
N GLY A 31 -26.67 5.24 1.33
CA GLY A 31 -25.95 6.38 0.74
C GLY A 31 -25.55 7.48 1.72
N SER A 32 -26.10 7.51 2.94
CA SER A 32 -25.73 8.48 3.99
C SER A 32 -24.54 8.05 4.86
N SER A 33 -23.96 6.89 4.56
CA SER A 33 -22.82 6.33 5.30
C SER A 33 -21.48 7.00 4.97
N VAL A 34 -21.44 7.83 3.93
CA VAL A 34 -20.26 8.55 3.47
C VAL A 34 -20.47 10.03 3.66
N THR A 35 -19.55 10.69 4.36
CA THR A 35 -19.55 12.15 4.51
C THR A 35 -18.41 12.75 3.68
N PHE A 36 -18.78 13.60 2.72
CA PHE A 36 -17.78 14.39 1.99
C PHE A 36 -17.43 15.65 2.76
N GLY A 37 -16.13 15.91 2.86
CA GLY A 37 -15.57 17.03 3.61
C GLY A 37 -14.65 17.89 2.76
N THR A 38 -14.40 19.13 3.23
CA THR A 38 -13.36 19.98 2.66
C THR A 38 -11.98 19.40 2.94
N SER A 39 -11.02 19.61 2.04
CA SER A 39 -9.63 19.16 2.20
C SER A 39 -8.97 19.73 3.45
N THR A 40 -9.37 20.93 3.89
CA THR A 40 -8.87 21.56 5.13
C THR A 40 -9.20 20.78 6.40
N ALA A 41 -10.21 19.91 6.36
CA ALA A 41 -10.61 19.06 7.46
C ALA A 41 -9.94 17.67 7.43
N ASN A 42 -9.19 17.32 6.38
CA ASN A 42 -8.49 16.04 6.23
C ASN A 42 -7.13 16.00 6.97
N GLN A 43 -6.94 16.87 7.97
CA GLN A 43 -5.66 17.05 8.67
C GLN A 43 -5.06 15.76 9.23
N ARG A 44 -5.90 14.84 9.72
CA ARG A 44 -5.43 13.58 10.32
C ARG A 44 -4.78 12.66 9.29
N ILE A 45 -5.41 12.48 8.14
CA ILE A 45 -4.88 11.61 7.09
C ILE A 45 -3.69 12.27 6.38
N GLU A 46 -3.73 13.59 6.17
CA GLU A 46 -2.59 14.34 5.62
C GLU A 46 -1.36 14.28 6.52
N ARG A 47 -1.56 14.37 7.84
CA ARG A 47 -0.47 14.19 8.81
C ARG A 47 0.11 12.78 8.75
N PHE A 48 -0.72 11.76 8.60
CA PHE A 48 -0.25 10.39 8.40
C PHE A 48 0.56 10.26 7.11
N TRP A 49 0.11 10.83 6.00
CA TRP A 49 0.86 10.86 4.74
C TRP A 49 2.23 11.54 4.89
N GLY A 50 2.29 12.64 5.64
CA GLY A 50 3.55 13.31 5.98
C GLY A 50 4.51 12.41 6.75
N LEU A 51 4.01 11.64 7.73
CA LEU A 51 4.82 10.69 8.50
C LEU A 51 5.29 9.52 7.64
N LEU A 52 4.43 8.97 6.79
CA LEU A 52 4.80 7.89 5.85
C LEU A 52 5.97 8.31 4.95
N ARG A 53 5.91 9.55 4.43
CA ARG A 53 7.00 10.18 3.66
C ARG A 53 8.29 10.24 4.46
N GLN A 54 8.25 10.80 5.66
CA GLN A 54 9.40 10.94 6.56
C GLN A 54 10.03 9.60 6.95
N MET A 55 9.25 8.52 7.05
CA MET A 55 9.76 7.20 7.45
C MET A 55 10.52 6.48 6.34
N ARG A 56 9.85 6.14 5.23
CA ARG A 56 10.45 5.32 4.15
C ARG A 56 10.03 5.70 2.75
N ALA A 57 8.87 6.35 2.56
CA ALA A 57 8.38 6.58 1.20
C ALA A 57 9.26 7.59 0.43
N ASP A 58 9.79 8.62 1.08
CA ASP A 58 10.68 9.59 0.42
C ASP A 58 11.99 8.94 -0.06
N PHE A 59 12.51 7.97 0.70
CA PHE A 59 13.68 7.21 0.29
C PHE A 59 13.42 6.48 -1.04
N TRP A 60 12.33 5.71 -1.14
CA TRP A 60 12.00 4.97 -2.37
C TRP A 60 11.71 5.92 -3.54
N ILE A 61 11.00 7.02 -3.30
CA ILE A 61 10.74 8.05 -4.32
C ILE A 61 12.06 8.61 -4.85
N HIS A 62 13.00 8.96 -3.97
CA HIS A 62 14.30 9.48 -4.36
C HIS A 62 15.13 8.42 -5.11
N HIS A 63 15.16 7.19 -4.61
CA HIS A 63 15.86 6.07 -5.24
C HIS A 63 15.41 5.87 -6.69
N PHE A 64 14.09 5.82 -6.95
CA PHE A 64 13.59 5.66 -8.32
C PHE A 64 13.84 6.90 -9.18
N LYS A 65 13.81 8.11 -8.62
CA LYS A 65 14.22 9.33 -9.34
C LYS A 65 15.68 9.28 -9.78
N VAL A 66 16.57 8.76 -8.93
CA VAL A 66 17.99 8.55 -9.27
C VAL A 66 18.13 7.56 -10.42
N LEU A 67 17.40 6.43 -10.39
CA LEU A 67 17.43 5.47 -11.50
C LEU A 67 16.96 6.08 -12.83
N VAL A 68 15.98 7.00 -12.80
CA VAL A 68 15.55 7.73 -14.00
C VAL A 68 16.63 8.72 -14.45
N TYR A 69 17.21 9.47 -13.52
CA TYR A 69 18.24 10.46 -13.81
C TYR A 69 19.52 9.84 -14.40
N GLU A 70 19.86 8.63 -14.01
CA GLU A 70 21.01 7.87 -14.53
C GLU A 70 20.67 7.04 -15.79
N ASP A 71 19.50 7.26 -16.42
CA ASP A 71 19.01 6.51 -17.59
C ASP A 71 18.88 4.98 -17.38
N LEU A 72 18.87 4.52 -16.12
CA LEU A 72 18.67 3.11 -15.76
C LEU A 72 17.19 2.71 -15.75
N LEU A 73 16.28 3.66 -15.59
CA LEU A 73 14.84 3.46 -15.58
C LEU A 73 14.14 4.39 -16.58
N VAL A 74 13.65 3.82 -17.69
CA VAL A 74 12.83 4.55 -18.67
C VAL A 74 11.37 4.43 -18.27
N LEU A 75 10.76 5.57 -17.91
CA LEU A 75 9.34 5.64 -17.60
C LEU A 75 8.51 5.28 -18.83
N GLY A 76 7.53 4.40 -18.65
CA GLY A 76 6.67 3.91 -19.74
C GLY A 76 7.19 2.66 -20.46
N ASN A 77 8.45 2.26 -20.25
CA ASN A 77 8.94 0.98 -20.76
C ASN A 77 8.31 -0.19 -19.96
N PRO A 78 7.57 -1.11 -20.60
CA PRO A 78 6.87 -2.19 -19.91
C PRO A 78 7.83 -3.17 -19.22
N ILE A 79 9.00 -3.45 -19.80
CA ILE A 79 10.00 -4.36 -19.22
C ILE A 79 10.65 -3.76 -17.99
N HIS A 80 11.01 -2.48 -18.05
CA HIS A 80 11.54 -1.80 -16.87
C HIS A 80 10.51 -1.81 -15.74
N ARG A 81 9.23 -1.53 -16.05
CA ARG A 81 8.14 -1.58 -15.06
C ARG A 81 8.00 -2.97 -14.43
N LEU A 82 7.99 -4.02 -15.24
CA LEU A 82 7.87 -5.40 -14.75
C LEU A 82 9.09 -5.81 -13.90
N CYS A 83 10.31 -5.46 -14.32
CA CYS A 83 11.53 -5.72 -13.55
C CYS A 83 11.53 -4.96 -12.21
N ILE A 84 11.14 -3.69 -12.20
CA ILE A 84 11.01 -2.90 -10.96
C ILE A 84 9.99 -3.55 -10.03
N GLN A 85 8.81 -3.91 -10.54
CA GLN A 85 7.77 -4.57 -9.74
C GLN A 85 8.27 -5.91 -9.18
N TYR A 86 8.94 -6.73 -9.98
CA TYR A 86 9.42 -8.03 -9.52
C TYR A 86 10.52 -7.91 -8.47
N VAL A 87 11.49 -7.02 -8.67
CA VAL A 87 12.66 -6.89 -7.78
C VAL A 87 12.36 -6.08 -6.52
N TYR A 88 11.68 -4.94 -6.64
CA TYR A 88 11.51 -4.00 -5.52
C TYR A 88 10.22 -4.19 -4.73
N LEU A 89 9.16 -4.78 -5.31
CA LEU A 89 7.88 -4.89 -4.61
C LEU A 89 7.97 -5.71 -3.30
N PRO A 90 8.75 -6.82 -3.19
CA PRO A 90 8.93 -7.51 -1.92
C PRO A 90 9.56 -6.64 -0.83
N LEU A 91 10.59 -5.87 -1.19
CA LEU A 91 11.27 -4.92 -0.29
C LEU A 91 10.33 -3.80 0.16
N ILE A 92 9.62 -3.16 -0.78
CA ILE A 92 8.66 -2.10 -0.46
C ILE A 92 7.53 -2.66 0.43
N LYS A 93 7.01 -3.85 0.13
CA LYS A 93 6.00 -4.53 0.98
C LYS A 93 6.53 -4.81 2.38
N LYS A 94 7.81 -5.15 2.53
CA LYS A 94 8.45 -5.35 3.83
C LYS A 94 8.52 -4.02 4.60
N ASP A 95 9.04 -2.97 3.99
CA ASP A 95 9.13 -1.65 4.61
C ASP A 95 7.76 -1.11 5.02
N LEU A 96 6.73 -1.27 4.18
CA LEU A 96 5.36 -0.87 4.49
C LEU A 96 4.78 -1.65 5.68
N ARG A 97 5.12 -2.94 5.82
CA ARG A 97 4.73 -3.74 7.00
C ARG A 97 5.41 -3.23 8.26
N GLU A 98 6.70 -2.93 8.20
CA GLU A 98 7.44 -2.36 9.34
C GLU A 98 6.85 -1.00 9.78
N ILE A 99 6.51 -0.13 8.81
CA ILE A 99 5.83 1.13 9.09
C ILE A 99 4.48 0.90 9.75
N MET A 100 3.68 -0.03 9.23
CA MET A 100 2.37 -0.37 9.79
C MET A 100 2.49 -0.90 11.23
N GLU A 101 3.45 -1.78 11.50
CA GLU A 101 3.72 -2.30 12.84
C GLU A 101 4.14 -1.19 13.79
N HIS A 102 5.04 -0.29 13.35
CA HIS A 102 5.46 0.85 14.15
C HIS A 102 4.28 1.80 14.45
N TRP A 103 3.49 2.11 13.44
CA TRP A 103 2.31 2.95 13.57
C TRP A 103 1.25 2.32 14.47
N ASN A 104 1.02 1.03 14.39
CA ASN A 104 -0.02 0.39 15.21
C ASN A 104 0.41 0.28 16.68
N ASN A 105 1.71 0.22 16.97
CA ASN A 105 2.25 0.02 18.31
C ASN A 105 2.80 1.29 18.99
N HIS A 106 2.87 2.43 18.31
CA HIS A 106 3.35 3.67 18.93
C HIS A 106 2.42 4.16 20.05
N SER A 107 2.98 4.81 21.07
CA SER A 107 2.18 5.40 22.14
C SER A 107 1.78 6.83 21.79
N ILE A 108 0.48 7.10 21.74
CA ILE A 108 -0.07 8.45 21.61
C ILE A 108 -0.07 9.09 22.99
N ARG A 109 0.72 10.15 23.15
CA ARG A 109 0.83 10.89 24.40
C ARG A 109 -0.44 11.67 24.71
N ARG A 110 -0.87 11.62 25.98
CA ARG A 110 -1.97 12.45 26.49
C ARG A 110 -1.65 13.94 26.37
N GLN A 111 -2.54 14.69 25.73
CA GLN A 111 -2.47 16.15 25.65
C GLN A 111 -3.39 16.77 26.71
N LYS A 112 -2.97 17.89 27.32
CA LYS A 112 -3.73 18.54 28.41
C LYS A 112 -5.00 19.27 27.93
N LEU A 113 -5.02 19.73 26.68
CA LEU A 113 -6.01 20.66 26.12
C LEU A 113 -6.57 20.17 24.77
N GLY A 114 -6.39 18.90 24.42
CA GLY A 114 -6.81 18.37 23.11
C GLY A 114 -7.72 17.17 23.23
N ASP A 115 -8.64 17.03 22.27
CA ASP A 115 -9.56 15.90 22.11
C ASP A 115 -8.87 14.62 21.57
N THR A 116 -7.56 14.50 21.75
CA THR A 116 -6.77 13.38 21.25
C THR A 116 -6.89 12.19 22.21
N ILE A 117 -7.40 11.08 21.69
CA ILE A 117 -7.41 9.80 22.40
C ILE A 117 -5.96 9.32 22.56
N HIS A 118 -5.55 9.08 23.80
CA HIS A 118 -4.20 8.64 24.15
C HIS A 118 -4.16 7.12 24.33
N GLY A 119 -2.97 6.53 24.16
CA GLY A 119 -2.77 5.08 24.22
C GLY A 119 -2.14 4.53 22.95
N ILE A 120 -2.11 3.20 22.83
CA ILE A 120 -1.53 2.49 21.69
C ILE A 120 -2.64 2.21 20.67
N PRO A 121 -2.53 2.62 19.40
CA PRO A 121 -3.58 2.45 18.40
C PRO A 121 -4.15 1.04 18.30
N ASP A 122 -3.28 0.01 18.29
CA ASP A 122 -3.71 -1.38 18.22
C ASP A 122 -4.52 -1.81 19.46
N VAL A 123 -4.13 -1.34 20.65
CA VAL A 123 -4.87 -1.60 21.90
C VAL A 123 -6.21 -0.89 21.89
N LEU A 124 -6.23 0.39 21.48
CA LEU A 124 -7.45 1.20 21.37
C LEU A 124 -8.43 0.63 20.35
N PHE A 125 -7.93 0.10 19.24
CA PHE A 125 -8.74 -0.53 18.20
C PHE A 125 -9.37 -1.85 18.69
N LYS A 126 -8.62 -2.65 19.44
CA LYS A 126 -9.08 -3.95 19.96
C LYS A 126 -9.98 -3.82 21.19
N ASN A 127 -9.80 -2.77 22.00
CA ASN A 127 -10.47 -2.57 23.29
C ASN A 127 -10.97 -1.11 23.41
N PRO A 128 -11.95 -0.70 22.58
CA PRO A 128 -12.44 0.68 22.57
C PRO A 128 -13.04 1.13 23.92
N GLU A 129 -13.55 0.20 24.72
CA GLU A 129 -14.13 0.44 26.04
C GLU A 129 -13.13 1.04 27.04
N ILE A 130 -11.82 0.82 26.87
CA ILE A 130 -10.77 1.40 27.73
C ILE A 130 -10.81 2.94 27.71
N VAL A 131 -11.25 3.52 26.60
CA VAL A 131 -11.39 4.97 26.42
C VAL A 131 -12.86 5.41 26.39
N GLY A 132 -13.78 4.53 26.80
CA GLY A 132 -15.22 4.79 26.76
C GLY A 132 -15.80 4.88 25.36
N ALA A 133 -15.09 4.38 24.33
CA ALA A 133 -15.59 4.34 22.96
C ALA A 133 -16.47 3.10 22.72
N LEU A 134 -17.40 3.22 21.78
CA LEU A 134 -18.26 2.13 21.34
C LEU A 134 -17.70 1.47 20.08
N GLN A 135 -18.05 0.19 19.87
CA GLN A 135 -17.76 -0.52 18.64
C GLN A 135 -18.74 -0.09 17.54
N TYR A 136 -18.23 0.51 16.47
CA TYR A 136 -19.00 0.99 15.31
C TYR A 136 -18.73 0.12 14.07
N LEU A 137 -18.56 -1.19 14.27
CA LEU A 137 -18.39 -2.15 13.20
C LEU A 137 -19.76 -2.62 12.71
N TYR A 138 -20.06 -2.41 11.44
CA TYR A 138 -21.24 -2.90 10.77
C TYR A 138 -20.93 -4.26 10.13
N ALA A 139 -21.71 -5.29 10.47
CA ALA A 139 -21.58 -6.60 9.85
C ALA A 139 -22.03 -6.53 8.39
N VAL A 140 -21.22 -7.06 7.48
CA VAL A 140 -21.53 -7.05 6.04
C VAL A 140 -21.72 -8.46 5.55
N ASP A 141 -22.64 -8.61 4.61
CA ASP A 141 -22.90 -9.83 3.87
C ASP A 141 -21.67 -10.29 3.07
N GLU A 142 -21.31 -11.58 3.21
CA GLU A 142 -20.11 -12.15 2.58
C GLU A 142 -20.24 -12.23 1.05
N ASP A 143 -21.46 -12.39 0.51
CA ASP A 143 -21.72 -12.41 -0.94
C ASP A 143 -21.47 -11.03 -1.56
N THR A 144 -21.94 -9.97 -0.89
CA THR A 144 -21.69 -8.58 -1.27
C THR A 144 -20.18 -8.27 -1.26
N VAL A 145 -19.45 -8.69 -0.22
CA VAL A 145 -17.99 -8.52 -0.16
C VAL A 145 -17.31 -9.24 -1.32
N SER A 146 -17.70 -10.48 -1.60
CA SER A 146 -17.13 -11.30 -2.68
C SER A 146 -17.38 -10.68 -4.06
N HIS A 147 -18.58 -10.14 -4.28
CA HIS A 147 -18.93 -9.44 -5.51
C HIS A 147 -18.03 -8.20 -5.72
N LEU A 148 -17.89 -7.36 -4.68
CA LEU A 148 -17.07 -6.14 -4.76
C LEU A 148 -15.57 -6.47 -4.92
N GLN A 149 -15.07 -7.53 -4.27
CA GLN A 149 -13.71 -8.01 -4.44
C GLN A 149 -13.41 -8.40 -5.90
N ARG A 150 -14.35 -9.07 -6.59
CA ARG A 150 -14.18 -9.40 -8.02
C ARG A 150 -14.05 -8.15 -8.91
N LEU A 151 -14.79 -7.09 -8.60
CA LEU A 151 -14.71 -5.82 -9.35
C LEU A 151 -13.35 -5.13 -9.16
N VAL A 152 -12.79 -5.17 -7.94
CA VAL A 152 -11.50 -4.53 -7.63
C VAL A 152 -10.32 -5.34 -8.15
N SER A 153 -10.32 -6.67 -7.98
CA SER A 153 -9.22 -7.55 -8.40
C SER A 153 -8.99 -7.52 -9.90
N ASN A 154 -10.00 -7.22 -10.71
CA ASN A 154 -9.85 -7.05 -12.15
C ASN A 154 -9.02 -5.80 -12.54
N ASN A 155 -8.87 -4.82 -11.64
CA ASN A 155 -8.16 -3.57 -11.91
C ASN A 155 -6.71 -3.56 -11.42
N PHE A 156 -6.35 -4.39 -10.44
CA PHE A 156 -4.97 -4.57 -10.03
C PHE A 156 -4.32 -5.68 -10.86
N LYS A 157 -3.65 -5.30 -11.95
CA LYS A 157 -2.82 -6.26 -12.70
C LYS A 157 -1.71 -6.76 -11.79
N HIS A 158 -1.80 -8.01 -11.37
CA HIS A 158 -0.67 -8.75 -10.80
C HIS A 158 0.51 -8.68 -11.78
N ILE A 159 1.73 -8.83 -11.28
CA ILE A 159 2.87 -9.05 -12.18
C ILE A 159 2.52 -10.29 -13.01
N ASP A 160 2.66 -10.18 -14.31
CA ASP A 160 2.34 -11.26 -15.24
C ASP A 160 3.04 -12.56 -14.79
N ASP A 161 2.27 -13.65 -14.66
CA ASP A 161 2.77 -14.92 -14.12
C ASP A 161 3.86 -15.50 -15.02
N HIS A 162 3.74 -15.30 -16.33
CA HIS A 162 4.74 -15.72 -17.29
C HIS A 162 6.04 -14.92 -17.12
N PHE A 163 5.96 -13.59 -16.99
CA PHE A 163 7.13 -12.76 -16.66
C PHE A 163 7.80 -13.22 -15.35
N THR A 164 7.01 -13.47 -14.31
CA THR A 164 7.50 -13.94 -13.00
C THR A 164 8.26 -15.26 -13.15
N HIS A 165 7.71 -16.21 -13.92
CA HIS A 165 8.36 -17.49 -14.19
C HIS A 165 9.67 -17.35 -14.96
N VAL A 166 9.68 -16.56 -16.04
CA VAL A 166 10.89 -16.30 -16.84
C VAL A 166 11.97 -15.61 -16.00
N ALA A 167 11.62 -14.55 -15.26
CA ALA A 167 12.55 -13.84 -14.39
C ALA A 167 13.15 -14.76 -13.33
N THR A 168 12.32 -15.57 -12.66
CA THR A 168 12.78 -16.53 -11.64
C THR A 168 13.74 -17.57 -12.24
N SER A 169 13.45 -18.04 -13.46
CA SER A 169 14.30 -19.01 -14.16
C SER A 169 15.66 -18.41 -14.52
N ILE A 170 15.70 -17.16 -15.00
CA ILE A 170 16.95 -16.42 -15.27
C ILE A 170 17.78 -16.29 -13.99
N LEU A 171 17.17 -15.86 -12.89
CA LEU A 171 17.89 -15.72 -11.61
C LEU A 171 18.49 -17.04 -11.15
N HIS A 172 17.73 -18.14 -11.28
CA HIS A 172 18.19 -19.47 -10.93
C HIS A 172 19.37 -19.93 -11.81
N GLN A 173 19.28 -19.75 -13.13
CA GLN A 173 20.36 -20.11 -14.07
C GLN A 173 21.67 -19.36 -13.82
N HIS A 174 21.56 -18.11 -13.36
CA HIS A 174 22.72 -17.25 -13.08
C HIS A 174 23.17 -17.27 -11.61
N CYS A 175 22.60 -18.16 -10.77
CA CYS A 175 22.90 -18.27 -9.34
C CYS A 175 22.73 -16.93 -8.58
N LEU A 176 21.74 -16.13 -8.97
CA LEU A 176 21.43 -14.84 -8.36
C LEU A 176 20.40 -14.97 -7.23
N PRO A 177 20.42 -14.07 -6.23
CA PRO A 177 19.43 -14.08 -5.15
C PRO A 177 18.03 -13.76 -5.66
N PHE A 178 17.02 -14.43 -5.12
CA PHE A 178 15.62 -14.09 -5.39
C PHE A 178 15.23 -12.77 -4.71
N PRO A 179 14.31 -11.98 -5.29
CA PRO A 179 13.87 -10.72 -4.70
C PRO A 179 13.42 -10.79 -3.24
N ASP A 180 12.77 -11.87 -2.84
CA ASP A 180 12.21 -12.04 -1.48
C ASP A 180 13.28 -12.15 -0.37
N ILE A 181 14.50 -12.54 -0.72
CA ILE A 181 15.60 -12.67 0.26
C ILE A 181 16.44 -11.39 0.37
N LEU A 182 16.23 -10.42 -0.52
CA LEU A 182 16.96 -9.16 -0.49
C LEU A 182 16.62 -8.37 0.77
N ARG A 183 17.64 -7.72 1.34
CA ARG A 183 17.50 -6.94 2.58
C ARG A 183 17.79 -5.46 2.42
N ASP A 184 18.43 -5.08 1.31
CA ASP A 184 18.87 -3.72 1.06
C ASP A 184 18.59 -3.31 -0.39
N TRP A 185 18.43 -2.00 -0.57
CA TRP A 185 18.10 -1.38 -1.85
C TRP A 185 19.22 -1.47 -2.89
N ASN A 186 20.48 -1.62 -2.45
CA ASN A 186 21.64 -1.63 -3.34
C ASN A 186 21.78 -2.99 -4.02
N SER A 187 21.60 -4.08 -3.28
CA SER A 187 21.46 -5.43 -3.83
C SER A 187 20.29 -5.50 -4.82
N ALA A 188 19.15 -4.88 -4.48
CA ALA A 188 18.00 -4.78 -5.37
C ALA A 188 18.31 -3.99 -6.65
N ARG A 189 19.10 -2.92 -6.54
CA ARG A 189 19.55 -2.14 -7.70
C ARG A 189 20.40 -2.97 -8.65
N HIS A 190 21.39 -3.70 -8.14
CA HIS A 190 22.20 -4.58 -8.98
C HIS A 190 21.36 -5.68 -9.65
N LEU A 191 20.46 -6.31 -8.89
CA LEU A 191 19.56 -7.35 -9.43
C LEU A 191 18.64 -6.80 -10.52
N TYR A 192 18.06 -5.61 -10.29
CA TYR A 192 17.23 -4.93 -11.27
C TYR A 192 17.99 -4.62 -12.56
N ILE A 193 19.20 -4.05 -12.47
CA ILE A 193 20.00 -3.70 -13.65
C ILE A 193 20.30 -4.95 -14.46
N PHE A 194 20.76 -6.02 -13.80
CA PHE A 194 21.04 -7.30 -14.45
C PHE A 194 19.80 -7.86 -15.17
N LEU A 195 18.68 -7.96 -14.44
CA LEU A 195 17.45 -8.54 -14.99
C LEU A 195 16.91 -7.71 -16.16
N LYS A 196 16.93 -6.37 -16.02
CA LYS A 196 16.51 -5.43 -17.07
C LYS A 196 17.34 -5.60 -18.34
N GLU A 197 18.67 -5.65 -18.22
CA GLU A 197 19.56 -5.81 -19.38
C GLU A 197 19.35 -7.16 -20.05
N TYR A 198 19.32 -8.25 -19.27
CA TYR A 198 19.11 -9.59 -19.79
C TYR A 198 17.77 -9.72 -20.54
N MET A 199 16.69 -9.24 -19.95
CA MET A 199 15.36 -9.25 -20.57
C MET A 199 15.30 -8.40 -21.85
N THR A 200 15.96 -7.24 -21.84
CA THR A 200 16.03 -6.37 -23.02
C THR A 200 16.79 -7.05 -24.15
N HIS A 201 17.88 -7.76 -23.85
CA HIS A 201 18.60 -8.55 -24.85
C HIS A 201 17.74 -9.70 -25.40
N LEU A 202 17.05 -10.46 -24.55
CA LEU A 202 16.18 -11.55 -24.98
C LEU A 202 15.06 -11.10 -25.92
N MET A 203 14.52 -9.90 -25.74
CA MET A 203 13.44 -9.36 -26.58
C MET A 203 13.90 -8.78 -27.91
N ASN A 204 15.19 -8.50 -28.05
CA ASN A 204 15.78 -7.96 -29.27
C ASN A 204 16.41 -9.06 -30.16
N LEU A 205 16.31 -10.33 -29.75
CA LEU A 205 16.68 -11.53 -30.50
C LEU A 205 15.48 -12.06 -31.27
#